data_AF-A0A2Y9BEI4-F1
#
_entry.id   AF-A0A2Y9BEI4-F1
#
_cell.length_a   1.000
_cell.length_b   1.000
_cell.length_c   1.000
_cell.angle_alpha   90.00
_cell.angle_beta   90.00
_cell.angle_gamma   90.00
#
_symmetry.space_group_name_H-M   'P 1'
#
loop_
_entity.id
_entity.type
_entity.pdbx_description
1 polymer ?
#
loop_
_entity_poly.entity_id
_entity_poly.type
_entity_poly.pdbx_seq_one_letter_code
_entity_poly.pdbx_strand_id
1 'polypeptide(L)'
;MQHLNSTYAELYNAKYDRTGHVFQGRYYSDCVDTEEYYWCCLRYIHNNPVKIGLVRESFDYEFSSAQEYFAGTSELIGETSYERIGTRFQTSEEFWHFHRLFEQKSFLDTVEDECIHNYERVKILVEKYMFDHRIEEVQTILTIGQLKEDFLRTCKRETGISERKIENILKMDCKRV
;
A
#
# COMPACT_ATOMS: atom_id res chain seq x y z
N MET A 1 -0.43 6.02 23.36
CA MET A 1 -0.70 7.09 22.36
C MET A 1 -1.43 8.30 22.91
N GLN A 2 -2.38 8.18 23.86
CA GLN A 2 -3.10 9.36 24.40
C GLN A 2 -2.16 10.45 24.93
N HIS A 3 -1.21 10.11 25.81
CA HIS A 3 -0.27 11.08 26.37
C HIS A 3 0.55 11.80 25.29
N LEU A 4 1.17 11.06 24.37
CA LEU A 4 1.97 11.62 23.27
C LEU A 4 1.15 12.59 22.41
N ASN A 5 -0.05 12.19 21.98
CA ASN A 5 -0.89 13.02 21.13
C ASN A 5 -1.40 14.26 21.88
N SER A 6 -1.83 14.13 23.15
CA SER A 6 -2.26 15.27 23.95
C SER A 6 -1.14 16.28 24.14
N THR A 7 0.04 15.83 24.54
CA THR A 7 1.22 16.70 24.73
C THR A 7 1.60 17.39 23.43
N TYR A 8 1.62 16.67 22.30
CA TYR A 8 1.91 17.27 21.00
C TYR A 8 0.85 18.31 20.59
N ALA A 9 -0.43 18.01 20.78
CA ALA A 9 -1.52 18.94 20.42
C ALA A 9 -1.45 20.23 21.23
N GLU A 10 -1.15 20.15 22.53
CA GLU A 10 -0.95 21.32 23.40
C GLU A 10 0.22 22.17 22.91
N LEU A 11 1.37 21.55 22.62
CA LEU A 11 2.55 22.24 22.11
C LEU A 11 2.32 22.88 20.73
N TYR A 12 1.65 22.17 19.83
CA TYR A 12 1.31 22.67 18.50
C TYR A 12 0.39 23.90 18.58
N ASN A 13 -0.67 23.81 19.39
CA ASN A 13 -1.62 24.90 19.59
C ASN A 13 -0.94 26.12 20.21
N ALA A 14 -0.10 25.93 21.23
CA ALA A 14 0.67 27.01 21.83
C ALA A 14 1.66 27.66 20.84
N LYS A 15 2.34 26.86 20.01
CA LYS A 15 3.33 27.36 19.03
C LYS A 15 2.69 28.19 17.92
N TYR A 16 1.49 27.82 17.46
CA TYR A 16 0.84 28.45 16.31
C TYR A 16 -0.35 29.35 16.69
N ASP A 17 -0.55 29.63 17.98
CA ASP A 17 -1.68 30.42 18.51
C ASP A 17 -3.03 29.88 18.00
N ARG A 18 -3.20 28.56 18.09
CA ARG A 18 -4.41 27.84 17.67
C ARG A 18 -5.13 27.25 18.87
N THR A 19 -6.43 26.98 18.69
CA THR A 19 -7.25 26.25 19.66
C THR A 19 -8.01 25.13 18.97
N GLY A 20 -8.31 24.06 19.70
CA GLY A 20 -9.11 22.94 19.22
C GLY A 20 -8.29 21.69 18.87
N HIS A 21 -8.94 20.74 18.19
CA HIS A 21 -8.37 19.44 17.86
C HIS A 21 -7.31 19.55 16.75
N VAL A 22 -6.12 19.01 17.00
CA VAL A 22 -5.02 18.90 16.02
C VAL A 22 -5.12 17.61 15.21
N PHE A 23 -5.53 16.52 15.85
CA PHE A 23 -5.66 15.20 15.21
C PHE A 23 -7.11 14.96 14.77
N GLN A 24 -7.28 14.32 13.61
CA GLN A 24 -8.59 14.01 13.01
C GLN A 24 -9.41 12.96 13.80
N GLY A 25 -8.76 12.15 14.65
CA GLY A 25 -9.43 11.10 15.42
C GLY A 25 -8.50 10.37 16.39
N ARG A 26 -9.01 9.26 16.94
CA ARG A 26 -8.21 8.34 17.76
C ARG A 26 -7.22 7.57 16.89
N TYR A 27 -6.10 7.17 17.49
CA TYR A 27 -5.15 6.27 16.84
C TYR A 27 -5.77 4.88 16.66
N TYR A 28 -5.37 4.19 15.60
CA TYR A 28 -5.63 2.77 15.41
C TYR A 28 -4.53 1.94 16.07
N SER A 29 -4.88 0.75 16.55
CA SER A 29 -3.94 -0.16 17.21
C SER A 29 -4.40 -1.58 16.96
N ASP A 30 -3.52 -2.36 16.34
CA ASP A 30 -3.76 -3.78 16.05
C ASP A 30 -2.48 -4.58 16.35
N CYS A 31 -2.66 -5.86 16.65
CA CYS A 31 -1.54 -6.74 16.96
C CYS A 31 -0.90 -7.25 15.66
N VAL A 32 0.42 -7.13 15.55
CA VAL A 32 1.21 -7.81 14.52
C VAL A 32 1.61 -9.18 15.07
N ASP A 33 0.85 -10.21 14.73
CA ASP A 33 0.93 -11.56 15.31
C ASP A 33 1.58 -12.60 14.40
N THR A 34 1.80 -12.25 13.12
CA THR A 34 2.45 -13.12 12.13
C THR A 34 3.65 -12.41 11.51
N GLU A 35 4.66 -13.20 11.13
CA GLU A 35 5.85 -12.68 10.44
C GLU A 35 5.47 -12.09 9.08
N GLU A 36 4.54 -12.71 8.35
CA GLU A 36 4.03 -12.17 7.08
C GLU A 36 3.41 -10.78 7.28
N TYR A 37 2.61 -10.60 8.35
CA TYR A 37 2.00 -9.31 8.64
C TYR A 37 3.06 -8.27 9.00
N TYR A 38 4.06 -8.65 9.80
CA TYR A 38 5.19 -7.78 10.14
C TYR A 38 5.88 -7.21 8.89
N TRP A 39 6.26 -8.06 7.94
CA TRP A 39 6.92 -7.62 6.70
C TRP A 39 6.02 -6.74 5.84
N CYS A 40 4.72 -7.04 5.79
CA CYS A 40 3.76 -6.23 5.06
C CYS A 40 3.56 -4.85 5.70
N CYS A 41 3.46 -4.77 7.03
CA CYS A 41 3.41 -3.51 7.77
C CYS A 41 4.65 -2.67 7.53
N LEU A 42 5.84 -3.27 7.61
CA LEU A 42 7.10 -2.56 7.41
C LEU A 42 7.17 -1.94 6.01
N ARG A 43 6.87 -2.73 4.98
CA ARG A 43 6.82 -2.23 3.59
C ARG A 43 5.75 -1.15 3.42
N TYR A 44 4.57 -1.33 4.01
CA TYR A 44 3.49 -0.34 3.94
C TYR A 44 3.96 1.02 4.50
N ILE A 45 4.53 1.02 5.71
CA ILE A 45 5.03 2.23 6.35
C ILE A 45 6.09 2.92 5.49
N HIS A 46 7.08 2.16 5.00
CA HIS A 46 8.14 2.70 4.15
C HIS A 46 7.62 3.26 2.82
N ASN A 47 6.61 2.64 2.22
CA ASN A 47 6.08 3.04 0.91
C ASN A 47 5.02 4.14 0.97
N ASN A 48 4.51 4.53 2.15
CA ASN A 48 3.51 5.59 2.26
C ASN A 48 3.93 6.90 1.56
N PRO A 49 5.16 7.42 1.72
CA PRO A 49 5.63 8.60 0.99
C PRO A 49 5.66 8.43 -0.53
N VAL A 50 6.00 7.24 -1.02
CA VAL A 50 5.99 6.91 -2.45
C VAL A 50 4.56 6.89 -2.99
N LYS A 51 3.64 6.25 -2.24
CA LYS A 51 2.22 6.13 -2.59
C LYS A 51 1.55 7.49 -2.80
N ILE A 52 1.89 8.49 -1.99
CA ILE A 52 1.36 9.85 -2.12
C ILE A 52 2.21 10.76 -3.04
N GLY A 53 3.25 10.21 -3.68
CA GLY A 53 4.07 10.90 -4.67
C GLY A 53 5.06 11.92 -4.11
N LEU A 54 5.42 11.86 -2.83
CA LEU A 54 6.42 12.76 -2.24
C LEU A 54 7.84 12.42 -2.70
N VAL A 55 8.14 11.13 -2.88
CA VAL A 55 9.44 10.61 -3.28
C VAL A 55 9.30 9.46 -4.27
N ARG A 56 10.37 9.14 -5.01
CA ARG A 56 10.39 8.02 -5.96
C ARG A 56 10.75 6.70 -5.28
N GLU A 57 11.76 6.71 -4.42
CA GLU A 57 12.17 5.55 -3.63
C GLU A 57 11.87 5.79 -2.14
N SER A 58 11.51 4.73 -1.44
CA SER A 58 11.05 4.80 -0.03
C SER A 58 12.11 5.35 0.93
N PHE A 59 13.39 5.11 0.65
CA PHE A 59 14.52 5.57 1.45
C PHE A 59 14.92 7.03 1.17
N ASP A 60 14.30 7.70 0.18
CA ASP A 60 14.56 9.13 -0.09
C ASP A 60 13.75 10.05 0.85
N TYR A 61 12.81 9.50 1.62
CA TYR A 61 11.98 10.30 2.53
C TYR A 61 12.65 10.46 3.90
N GLU A 62 13.03 11.70 4.22
CA GLU A 62 13.80 12.06 5.42
C GLU A 62 13.09 11.78 6.75
N PHE A 63 11.76 11.78 6.77
CA PHE A 63 10.97 11.56 8.00
C PHE A 63 10.53 10.10 8.14
N SER A 64 11.40 9.15 7.78
CA SER A 64 11.16 7.71 7.89
C SER A 64 12.44 6.96 8.24
N SER A 65 12.30 5.86 8.97
CA SER A 65 13.38 4.92 9.26
C SER A 65 13.88 4.18 8.00
N ALA A 66 13.16 4.25 6.87
CA ALA A 66 13.56 3.60 5.61
C ALA A 66 15.00 3.95 5.18
N GLN A 67 15.43 5.19 5.41
CA GLN A 67 16.79 5.62 5.10
C GLN A 67 17.84 4.89 5.94
N GLU A 68 17.58 4.66 7.24
CA GLU A 68 18.50 3.92 8.12
C GLU A 68 18.58 2.44 7.76
N TYR A 69 17.46 1.84 7.33
CA TYR A 69 17.47 0.48 6.75
C TYR A 69 18.33 0.41 5.47
N PHE A 70 18.35 1.48 4.66
CA PHE A 70 19.14 1.56 3.43
C PHE A 70 20.62 1.80 3.73
N ALA A 71 20.93 2.73 4.63
CA ALA A 71 22.28 3.13 4.99
C ALA A 71 22.98 2.15 5.94
N GLY A 72 22.22 1.32 6.69
CA GLY A 72 22.76 0.42 7.69
C GLY A 72 23.22 1.11 8.97
N THR A 73 22.56 2.21 9.36
CA THR A 73 22.89 3.04 10.53
C THR A 73 21.86 2.88 11.64
N SER A 74 22.25 2.88 12.91
CA SER A 74 21.36 2.58 14.05
C SER A 74 21.12 3.81 14.93
N GLU A 75 20.51 4.87 14.38
CA GLU A 75 20.19 6.09 15.16
C GLU A 75 18.77 6.04 15.73
N LEU A 76 17.79 5.71 14.90
CA LEU A 76 16.38 5.51 15.26
C LEU A 76 16.05 4.02 15.41
N ILE A 77 16.68 3.17 14.61
CA ILE A 77 16.42 1.73 14.58
C ILE A 77 17.40 0.99 15.50
N GLY A 78 16.92 0.09 16.34
CA GLY A 78 17.77 -0.78 17.15
C GLY A 78 18.42 -1.93 16.36
N GLU A 79 19.61 -2.37 16.78
CA GLU A 79 20.41 -3.43 16.14
C GLU A 79 19.62 -4.73 15.85
N THR A 80 18.70 -5.11 16.74
CA THR A 80 17.84 -6.30 16.60
C THR A 80 16.94 -6.27 15.36
N SER A 81 16.70 -5.10 14.80
CA SER A 81 15.93 -4.95 13.56
C SER A 81 16.73 -5.46 12.35
N TYR A 82 18.04 -5.26 12.34
CA TYR A 82 18.93 -5.74 11.26
C TYR A 82 19.07 -7.27 11.32
N GLU A 83 19.14 -7.83 12.53
CA GLU A 83 19.12 -9.28 12.72
C GLU A 83 17.86 -9.90 12.13
N ARG A 84 16.68 -9.29 12.37
CA ARG A 84 15.41 -9.72 11.78
C ARG A 84 15.38 -9.65 10.27
N ILE A 85 15.97 -8.63 9.63
CA ILE A 85 16.07 -8.59 8.16
C ILE A 85 16.87 -9.78 7.66
N GLY A 86 18.00 -10.08 8.32
CA GLY A 86 18.89 -11.19 7.96
C GLY A 86 18.24 -12.58 8.09
N THR A 87 17.16 -12.73 8.86
CA THR A 87 16.43 -14.01 8.92
C THR A 87 15.59 -14.27 7.68
N ARG A 88 15.17 -13.22 6.96
CA ARG A 88 14.23 -13.30 5.83
C ARG A 88 14.85 -12.98 4.47
N PHE A 89 15.84 -12.09 4.44
CA PHE A 89 16.48 -11.59 3.23
C PHE A 89 17.99 -11.79 3.33
N GLN A 90 18.59 -12.40 2.32
CA GLN A 90 20.03 -12.67 2.31
C GLN A 90 20.84 -11.42 1.95
N THR A 91 20.22 -10.51 1.20
CA THR A 91 20.85 -9.27 0.75
C THR A 91 19.91 -8.08 0.94
N SER A 92 20.49 -6.89 1.09
CA SER A 92 19.73 -5.64 1.08
C SER A 92 18.95 -5.44 -0.22
N GLU A 93 19.46 -5.96 -1.34
CA GLU A 93 18.77 -5.91 -2.63
C GLU A 93 17.46 -6.69 -2.62
N GLU A 94 17.44 -7.89 -2.04
CA GLU A 94 16.19 -8.67 -1.89
C GLU A 94 15.16 -7.94 -1.00
N PHE A 95 15.61 -7.30 0.08
CA PHE A 95 14.74 -6.51 0.95
C PHE A 95 14.08 -5.34 0.20
N TRP A 96 14.86 -4.58 -0.56
CA TRP A 96 14.33 -3.46 -1.35
C TRP A 96 13.56 -3.92 -2.58
N HIS A 97 13.89 -5.08 -3.15
CA HIS A 97 13.07 -5.72 -4.17
C HIS A 97 11.68 -6.07 -3.60
N PHE A 98 11.62 -6.65 -2.41
CA PHE A 98 10.34 -6.90 -1.71
C PHE A 98 9.54 -5.61 -1.49
N HIS A 99 10.19 -4.49 -1.21
CA HIS A 99 9.52 -3.19 -1.09
C HIS A 99 8.88 -2.70 -2.40
N ARG A 100 9.44 -3.08 -3.55
CA ARG A 100 8.91 -2.75 -4.88
C ARG A 100 7.88 -3.74 -5.39
N LEU A 101 7.75 -4.91 -4.75
CA LEU A 101 6.74 -5.89 -5.13
C LEU A 101 5.35 -5.36 -4.78
N PHE A 102 4.48 -5.40 -5.77
CA PHE A 102 3.05 -5.17 -5.59
C PHE A 102 2.46 -6.28 -4.70
N GLU A 103 1.89 -5.91 -3.56
CA GLU A 103 1.22 -6.85 -2.67
C GLU A 103 -0.18 -7.15 -3.17
N GLN A 104 -0.56 -8.41 -3.24
CA GLN A 104 -1.93 -8.75 -3.61
C GLN A 104 -2.85 -8.73 -2.38
N LYS A 105 -2.35 -9.05 -1.18
CA LYS A 105 -3.17 -9.02 0.04
C LYS A 105 -3.39 -7.57 0.52
N SER A 106 -4.65 -7.21 0.76
CA SER A 106 -5.00 -5.93 1.37
C SER A 106 -4.75 -6.02 2.87
N PHE A 107 -3.80 -5.23 3.38
CA PHE A 107 -3.51 -5.07 4.82
C PHE A 107 -3.97 -3.69 5.33
N LEU A 108 -4.98 -3.11 4.68
CA LEU A 108 -5.21 -1.66 4.70
C LEU A 108 -6.24 -1.25 5.75
N ASP A 109 -5.89 -0.22 6.51
CA ASP A 109 -6.65 0.28 7.66
C ASP A 109 -7.74 1.30 7.28
N THR A 110 -7.78 1.76 6.03
CA THR A 110 -8.76 2.75 5.54
C THR A 110 -9.49 2.28 4.28
N VAL A 111 -10.73 2.76 4.11
CA VAL A 111 -11.56 2.49 2.91
C VAL A 111 -10.88 3.03 1.64
N GLU A 112 -10.20 4.17 1.75
CA GLU A 112 -9.49 4.81 0.63
C GLU A 112 -8.30 3.96 0.19
N ASP A 113 -7.54 3.44 1.16
CA ASP A 113 -6.45 2.53 0.90
C ASP A 113 -6.95 1.24 0.23
N GLU A 114 -8.01 0.62 0.78
CA GLU A 114 -8.64 -0.59 0.20
C GLU A 114 -9.09 -0.35 -1.24
N CYS A 115 -9.65 0.84 -1.54
CA CYS A 115 -10.06 1.21 -2.88
C CYS A 115 -8.87 1.33 -3.85
N ILE A 116 -7.78 2.00 -3.44
CA ILE A 116 -6.57 2.14 -4.26
C ILE A 116 -5.95 0.77 -4.55
N HIS A 117 -5.84 -0.07 -3.52
CA HIS A 117 -5.24 -1.41 -3.64
C HIS A 117 -6.09 -2.34 -4.51
N ASN A 118 -7.40 -2.35 -4.32
CA ASN A 118 -8.31 -3.11 -5.16
C ASN A 118 -8.25 -2.65 -6.62
N TYR A 119 -8.12 -1.34 -6.87
CA TYR A 119 -7.94 -0.78 -8.20
C TYR A 119 -6.64 -1.30 -8.84
N GLU A 120 -5.51 -1.23 -8.15
CA GLU A 120 -4.22 -1.70 -8.66
C GLU A 120 -4.21 -3.21 -8.92
N ARG A 121 -4.82 -4.02 -8.02
CA ARG A 121 -4.98 -5.46 -8.21
C ARG A 121 -5.75 -5.78 -9.48
N VAL A 122 -6.88 -5.12 -9.68
CA VAL A 122 -7.71 -5.32 -10.87
C VAL A 122 -6.95 -4.89 -12.11
N LYS A 123 -6.25 -3.75 -12.08
CA LYS A 123 -5.45 -3.26 -13.21
C LYS A 123 -4.38 -4.27 -13.65
N ILE A 124 -3.63 -4.85 -12.72
CA ILE A 124 -2.64 -5.89 -13.04
C ILE A 124 -3.29 -7.11 -13.69
N LEU A 125 -4.47 -7.52 -13.20
CA LEU A 125 -5.22 -8.63 -13.79
C LEU A 125 -5.78 -8.29 -15.17
N VAL A 126 -6.21 -7.05 -15.40
CA VAL A 126 -6.61 -6.55 -16.72
C VAL A 126 -5.43 -6.65 -17.69
N GLU A 127 -4.28 -6.10 -17.33
CA GLU A 127 -3.08 -6.11 -18.18
C GLU A 127 -2.65 -7.54 -18.53
N LYS A 128 -2.65 -8.44 -17.54
CA LYS A 128 -2.37 -9.86 -17.74
C LYS A 128 -3.39 -10.52 -18.66
N TYR A 129 -4.68 -10.31 -18.43
CA TYR A 129 -5.74 -10.89 -19.25
C TYR A 129 -5.69 -10.38 -20.69
N MET A 130 -5.46 -9.08 -20.87
CA MET A 130 -5.30 -8.48 -22.19
C MET A 130 -4.11 -9.08 -22.95
N PHE A 131 -2.99 -9.30 -22.27
CA PHE A 131 -1.83 -9.95 -22.84
C PHE A 131 -2.13 -11.40 -23.26
N ASP A 132 -2.71 -12.20 -22.36
CA ASP A 132 -3.01 -13.62 -22.60
C ASP A 132 -4.02 -13.81 -23.75
N HIS A 133 -4.98 -12.89 -23.89
CA HIS A 133 -6.04 -12.94 -24.91
C HIS A 133 -5.77 -12.07 -26.14
N ARG A 134 -4.59 -11.42 -26.23
CA ARG A 134 -4.19 -10.51 -27.34
C ARG A 134 -5.20 -9.39 -27.59
N ILE A 135 -5.65 -8.74 -26.52
CA ILE A 135 -6.59 -7.62 -26.53
C ILE A 135 -5.81 -6.32 -26.36
N GLU A 136 -6.04 -5.34 -27.24
CA GLU A 136 -5.35 -4.04 -27.18
C GLU A 136 -6.12 -2.99 -26.36
N GLU A 137 -7.44 -3.11 -26.28
CA GLU A 137 -8.29 -2.15 -25.57
C GLU A 137 -9.13 -2.81 -24.46
N VAL A 138 -9.07 -2.22 -23.26
CA VAL A 138 -9.87 -2.63 -22.09
C VAL A 138 -11.37 -2.64 -22.41
N GLN A 139 -11.83 -1.71 -23.26
CA GLN A 139 -13.22 -1.61 -23.69
C GLN A 139 -13.73 -2.89 -24.36
N THR A 140 -12.85 -3.67 -25.00
CA THR A 140 -13.18 -4.95 -25.63
C THR A 140 -13.66 -5.97 -24.60
N ILE A 141 -13.02 -5.99 -23.41
CA ILE A 141 -13.41 -6.86 -22.29
C ILE A 141 -14.82 -6.51 -21.80
N LEU A 142 -15.18 -5.23 -21.77
CA LEU A 142 -16.51 -4.78 -21.32
C LEU A 142 -17.60 -4.99 -22.37
N THR A 143 -17.24 -4.98 -23.65
CA THR A 143 -18.20 -5.02 -24.77
C THR A 143 -18.59 -6.44 -25.15
N ILE A 144 -17.64 -7.38 -25.08
CA ILE A 144 -17.88 -8.79 -25.44
C ILE A 144 -18.36 -9.55 -24.21
N GLY A 145 -19.63 -9.97 -24.19
CA GLY A 145 -20.26 -10.61 -23.02
C GLY A 145 -19.51 -11.85 -22.49
N GLN A 146 -19.01 -12.72 -23.38
CA GLN A 146 -18.22 -13.89 -22.98
C GLN A 146 -16.90 -13.51 -22.30
N LEU A 147 -16.15 -12.55 -22.86
CA LEU A 147 -14.89 -12.08 -22.27
C LEU A 147 -15.14 -11.38 -20.94
N LYS A 148 -16.21 -10.60 -20.86
CA LYS A 148 -16.63 -9.92 -19.63
C LYS A 148 -16.89 -10.93 -18.51
N GLU A 149 -17.72 -11.94 -18.77
CA GLU A 149 -18.07 -12.96 -17.78
C GLU A 149 -16.86 -13.78 -17.33
N ASP A 150 -16.00 -14.16 -18.28
CA ASP A 150 -14.78 -14.91 -18.00
C ASP A 150 -13.77 -14.10 -17.17
N PHE A 151 -13.55 -12.84 -17.55
CA PHE A 151 -12.69 -11.91 -16.80
C PHE A 151 -13.21 -11.67 -15.38
N LEU A 152 -14.50 -11.36 -15.23
CA LEU A 152 -15.12 -11.11 -13.93
C LEU A 152 -15.01 -12.34 -13.01
N ARG A 153 -15.23 -13.54 -13.55
CA ARG A 153 -15.09 -14.79 -12.80
C ARG A 153 -13.65 -15.02 -12.35
N THR A 154 -12.68 -14.77 -13.24
CA THR A 154 -11.25 -14.91 -12.94
C THR A 154 -10.80 -13.90 -11.88
N CYS A 155 -11.15 -12.62 -12.04
CA CYS A 155 -10.83 -11.58 -11.07
C CYS A 155 -11.45 -11.85 -9.70
N LYS A 156 -12.71 -12.27 -9.63
CA LYS A 156 -13.37 -12.61 -8.37
C LYS A 156 -12.67 -13.75 -7.65
N ARG A 157 -12.24 -14.79 -8.38
CA ARG A 157 -11.50 -15.94 -7.83
C ARG A 157 -10.14 -15.52 -7.27
N GLU A 158 -9.42 -14.64 -7.96
CA GLU A 158 -8.06 -14.24 -7.55
C GLU A 158 -8.04 -13.13 -6.49
N THR A 159 -9.06 -12.26 -6.48
CA THR A 159 -9.08 -11.07 -5.61
C THR A 159 -10.07 -11.12 -4.47
N GLY A 160 -11.13 -11.92 -4.58
CA GLY A 160 -12.28 -11.88 -3.66
C GLY A 160 -13.18 -10.64 -3.84
N ILE A 161 -12.86 -9.74 -4.77
CA ILE A 161 -13.63 -8.51 -5.03
C ILE A 161 -14.95 -8.87 -5.72
N SER A 162 -16.04 -8.18 -5.35
CA SER A 162 -17.33 -8.39 -6.00
C SER A 162 -17.32 -7.93 -7.46
N GLU A 163 -18.07 -8.63 -8.32
CA GLU A 163 -18.17 -8.32 -9.76
C GLU A 163 -18.57 -6.86 -10.00
N ARG A 164 -19.47 -6.31 -9.17
CA ARG A 164 -19.88 -4.90 -9.22
C ARG A 164 -18.71 -3.93 -8.95
N LYS A 165 -17.87 -4.22 -7.95
CA LYS A 165 -16.67 -3.40 -7.66
C LYS A 165 -15.67 -3.49 -8.81
N ILE A 166 -15.44 -4.68 -9.37
CA ILE A 166 -14.54 -4.89 -10.52
C ILE A 166 -15.04 -4.11 -11.75
N GLU A 167 -16.32 -4.20 -12.08
CA GLU A 167 -16.90 -3.44 -13.20
C GLU A 167 -16.75 -1.92 -13.04
N ASN A 168 -16.91 -1.40 -11.82
CA ASN A 168 -16.75 0.02 -11.57
C ASN A 168 -15.31 0.47 -11.82
N ILE A 169 -14.32 -0.34 -11.41
CA ILE A 169 -12.90 -0.09 -11.67
C ILE A 169 -12.64 -0.06 -13.19
N LEU A 170 -13.10 -1.07 -13.93
CA LEU A 170 -12.94 -1.11 -15.39
C LEU A 170 -13.55 0.11 -16.09
N LYS A 171 -14.75 0.54 -15.65
CA LYS A 171 -15.43 1.72 -16.21
C LYS A 171 -14.70 3.02 -15.91
N MET A 172 -13.92 3.11 -14.82
CA MET A 172 -13.10 4.27 -14.52
C MET A 172 -11.88 4.35 -15.45
N ASP A 173 -11.27 3.21 -15.78
CA ASP A 173 -10.13 3.15 -16.71
C ASP A 173 -10.52 3.50 -18.14
N CYS A 174 -11.69 3.06 -18.61
CA CYS A 174 -12.21 3.44 -19.92
C CYS A 174 -12.50 4.94 -20.08
N LYS A 175 -12.60 5.71 -18.99
CA LYS A 175 -12.86 7.16 -19.01
C LYS A 175 -11.59 8.02 -18.94
N ARG A 176 -10.42 7.41 -18.73
CA ARG A 176 -9.13 8.12 -18.58
C ARG A 176 -8.32 8.20 -19.90
N VAL A 177 -8.93 7.81 -21.02
CA VAL A 177 -8.39 7.97 -22.40
C VAL A 177 -9.03 9.20 -23.03
#